data_AF-A0A1Q9SED5-F1
#
_entry.id   AF-A0A1Q9SED5-F1
#
_cell.length_a   1.000
_cell.length_b   1.000
_cell.length_c   1.000
_cell.angle_alpha   90.00
_cell.angle_beta   90.00
_cell.angle_gamma   90.00
#
_symmetry.space_group_name_H-M   'P 1'
#
loop_
_entity.id
_entity.type
_entity.pdbx_description
1 polymer ?
#
loop_
_entity_poly.entity_id
_entity_poly.type
_entity_poly.pdbx_seq_one_letter_code
_entity_poly.pdbx_strand_id
1 'polypeptide(L)'
;MPLPGTGLRAAPYPGLLWAGERCARAGLGTDAMLALVGLVAGAEHGRSAADLGRAVRAALAVAAHLEHRVAEVARPVGLPTGGVVPAATCAAVLTGVPLADLPAVLDLAGSLMAVAAPAGPPGPWAGHEPAAGWLAVRSWTSGLAGMPDGLTRTLAAVTGPVTGPVTGDGLPADVPVRALLDRLR
;
A
#
# COMPACT_ATOMS: atom_id res chain seq x y z
N MET A 1 -19.98 -1.62 1.24
CA MET A 1 -19.83 -0.60 0.18
C MET A 1 -20.64 -0.98 -1.06
N PRO A 2 -21.16 -0.01 -1.82
CA PRO A 2 -21.80 -0.28 -3.11
C PRO A 2 -20.81 -0.86 -4.12
N LEU A 3 -21.29 -1.72 -5.02
CA LEU A 3 -20.54 -2.25 -6.17
C LEU A 3 -21.00 -1.51 -7.44
N PRO A 4 -20.23 -0.51 -7.93
CA PRO A 4 -20.62 0.35 -9.05
C PRO A 4 -21.21 -0.41 -10.24
N GLY A 5 -22.35 0.02 -10.78
CA GLY A 5 -22.95 -0.58 -11.98
C GLY A 5 -23.60 -1.96 -11.79
N THR A 6 -23.70 -2.50 -10.56
CA THR A 6 -24.36 -3.79 -10.30
C THR A 6 -25.65 -3.68 -9.49
N GLY A 7 -25.89 -2.55 -8.81
CA GLY A 7 -26.98 -2.41 -7.83
C GLY A 7 -26.77 -3.19 -6.53
N LEU A 8 -25.67 -3.94 -6.40
CA LEU A 8 -25.36 -4.76 -5.23
C LEU A 8 -24.45 -4.04 -4.24
N ARG A 9 -24.34 -4.62 -3.03
CA ARG A 9 -23.42 -4.18 -1.97
C ARG A 9 -22.60 -5.36 -1.48
N ALA A 10 -21.36 -5.09 -1.10
CA ALA A 10 -20.46 -6.08 -0.49
C ALA A 10 -19.82 -5.52 0.78
N ALA A 11 -19.23 -6.40 1.59
CA ALA A 11 -18.30 -6.00 2.66
C ALA A 11 -17.09 -5.25 2.04
N PRO A 12 -16.39 -4.39 2.81
CA PRO A 12 -15.30 -3.56 2.28
C PRO A 12 -14.22 -4.33 1.52
N TYR A 13 -13.70 -5.43 2.08
CA TYR A 13 -12.63 -6.22 1.44
C TYR A 13 -13.03 -6.78 0.06
N PRO A 14 -14.08 -7.61 -0.08
CA PRO A 14 -14.50 -8.09 -1.41
C PRO A 14 -15.00 -6.97 -2.33
N GLY A 15 -15.52 -5.87 -1.77
CA GLY A 15 -15.91 -4.70 -2.56
C GLY A 15 -14.71 -3.96 -3.16
N LEU A 16 -13.61 -3.83 -2.44
CA LEU A 16 -12.36 -3.25 -2.93
C LEU A 16 -11.68 -4.17 -3.95
N LEU A 17 -11.69 -5.49 -3.75
CA LEU A 17 -11.23 -6.45 -4.77
C LEU A 17 -11.97 -6.24 -6.09
N TRP A 18 -13.31 -6.18 -6.03
CA TRP A 18 -14.14 -6.02 -7.20
C TRP A 18 -13.96 -4.65 -7.87
N ALA A 19 -14.00 -3.56 -7.09
CA ALA A 19 -13.94 -2.21 -7.63
C ALA A 19 -12.54 -1.85 -8.15
N GLY A 20 -11.50 -2.32 -7.46
CA GLY A 20 -10.12 -2.12 -7.89
C GLY A 20 -9.82 -2.75 -9.25
N GLU A 21 -10.27 -4.00 -9.45
CA GLU A 21 -10.17 -4.67 -10.75
C GLU A 21 -10.88 -3.89 -11.86
N ARG A 22 -12.06 -3.33 -11.59
CA ARG A 22 -12.79 -2.51 -12.58
C ARG A 22 -12.10 -1.19 -12.89
N CYS A 23 -11.55 -0.51 -11.88
CA CYS A 23 -10.78 0.71 -12.07
C CYS A 23 -9.56 0.46 -12.97
N ALA A 24 -8.84 -0.64 -12.76
CA ALA A 24 -7.71 -1.01 -13.60
C ALA A 24 -8.13 -1.38 -15.03
N ARG A 25 -9.19 -2.19 -15.19
CA ARG A 25 -9.72 -2.53 -16.53
C ARG A 25 -10.21 -1.31 -17.31
N ALA A 26 -10.68 -0.28 -16.61
CA ALA A 26 -11.11 0.98 -17.20
C ALA A 26 -9.96 2.00 -17.38
N GLY A 27 -8.73 1.66 -16.97
CA GLY A 27 -7.57 2.54 -17.14
C GLY A 27 -7.63 3.83 -16.32
N LEU A 28 -8.31 3.84 -15.16
CA LEU A 28 -8.54 5.06 -14.38
C LEU A 28 -7.32 5.58 -13.62
N GLY A 29 -6.25 4.78 -13.54
CA GLY A 29 -4.99 5.15 -12.90
C GLY A 29 -5.00 5.06 -11.36
N THR A 30 -3.82 5.29 -10.78
CA THR A 30 -3.54 5.13 -9.34
C THR A 30 -4.35 6.09 -8.47
N ASP A 31 -4.56 7.33 -8.91
CA ASP A 31 -5.32 8.34 -8.16
C ASP A 31 -6.75 7.86 -7.85
N ALA A 32 -7.43 7.28 -8.86
CA ALA A 32 -8.78 6.75 -8.71
C ALA A 32 -8.83 5.56 -7.75
N MET A 33 -7.81 4.69 -7.79
CA MET A 33 -7.67 3.55 -6.88
C MET A 33 -7.48 4.01 -5.43
N LEU A 34 -6.63 5.01 -5.21
CA LEU A 34 -6.38 5.57 -3.88
C LEU A 34 -7.60 6.31 -3.34
N ALA A 35 -8.33 7.03 -4.21
CA ALA A 35 -9.59 7.67 -3.84
C ALA A 35 -10.65 6.64 -3.41
N LEU A 36 -10.76 5.50 -4.11
CA LEU A 36 -11.65 4.40 -3.74
C LEU A 36 -11.33 3.84 -2.34
N VAL A 37 -10.06 3.54 -2.07
CA VAL A 37 -9.61 3.06 -0.76
C VAL A 37 -9.91 4.10 0.32
N GLY A 38 -9.62 5.37 0.03
CA GLY A 38 -9.83 6.46 0.96
C GLY A 38 -11.30 6.68 1.30
N LEU A 39 -12.21 6.62 0.31
CA LEU A 39 -13.65 6.69 0.56
C LEU A 39 -14.12 5.57 1.49
N VAL A 40 -13.61 4.35 1.32
CA VAL A 40 -13.97 3.21 2.16
C VAL A 40 -13.39 3.34 3.57
N ALA A 41 -12.14 3.76 3.71
CA ALA A 41 -11.47 3.94 5.00
C ALA A 41 -12.02 5.13 5.81
N GLY A 42 -12.31 6.24 5.11
CA GLY A 42 -12.77 7.48 5.71
C GLY A 42 -14.27 7.50 6.06
N ALA A 43 -15.08 6.61 5.48
CA ALA A 43 -16.53 6.57 5.68
C ALA A 43 -16.94 6.42 7.16
N GLU A 44 -16.19 5.62 7.93
CA GLU A 44 -16.46 5.38 9.36
C GLU A 44 -15.95 6.52 10.26
N HIS A 45 -15.17 7.46 9.71
CA HIS A 45 -14.42 8.48 10.47
C HIS A 45 -14.87 9.91 10.18
N GLY A 46 -15.98 10.10 9.45
CA GLY A 46 -16.56 11.42 9.15
C GLY A 46 -15.60 12.35 8.39
N ARG A 47 -14.70 11.80 7.57
CA ARG A 47 -13.67 12.57 6.87
C ARG A 47 -14.23 13.41 5.74
N SER A 48 -13.70 14.62 5.59
CA SER A 48 -14.07 15.55 4.53
C SER A 48 -13.41 15.20 3.20
N ALA A 49 -13.91 15.78 2.10
CA ALA A 49 -13.26 15.68 0.79
C ALA A 49 -11.84 16.27 0.80
N ALA A 50 -11.59 17.29 1.63
CA ALA A 50 -10.25 17.87 1.78
C ALA A 50 -9.29 16.88 2.46
N ASP A 51 -9.77 16.12 3.44
CA ASP A 51 -8.98 15.07 4.11
C ASP A 51 -8.65 13.95 3.12
N LEU A 52 -9.63 13.53 2.29
CA LEU A 52 -9.42 12.56 1.22
C LEU A 52 -8.36 13.05 0.23
N GLY A 53 -8.44 14.31 -0.20
CA GLY A 53 -7.45 14.90 -1.11
C GLY A 53 -6.03 14.93 -0.51
N ARG A 54 -5.89 15.18 0.80
CA ARG A 54 -4.59 15.10 1.49
C ARG A 54 -4.06 13.67 1.53
N ALA A 55 -4.91 12.70 1.87
CA ALA A 55 -4.55 11.29 1.94
C ALA A 55 -4.13 10.71 0.59
N VAL A 56 -4.84 11.05 -0.49
CA VAL A 56 -4.47 10.63 -1.85
C VAL A 56 -3.11 11.22 -2.26
N ARG A 57 -2.85 12.52 -2.01
CA ARG A 57 -1.53 13.12 -2.31
C ARG A 57 -0.39 12.46 -1.52
N ALA A 58 -0.60 12.20 -0.23
CA ALA A 58 0.36 11.48 0.59
C ALA A 58 0.68 10.10 0.01
N ALA A 59 -0.36 9.34 -0.34
CA ALA A 59 -0.21 8.02 -0.95
C ALA A 59 0.47 8.06 -2.33
N LEU A 60 0.20 9.07 -3.16
CA LEU A 60 0.89 9.23 -4.45
C LEU A 60 2.38 9.53 -4.28
N ALA A 61 2.76 10.33 -3.27
CA ALA A 61 4.17 10.55 -2.94
C ALA A 61 4.87 9.24 -2.52
N VAL A 62 4.16 8.36 -1.81
CA VAL A 62 4.65 7.01 -1.46
C VAL A 62 4.79 6.12 -2.69
N ALA A 63 3.78 6.13 -3.57
CA ALA A 63 3.80 5.36 -4.81
C ALA A 63 5.01 5.72 -5.68
N ALA A 64 5.23 7.02 -5.94
CA ALA A 64 6.36 7.51 -6.72
C ALA A 64 7.72 7.11 -6.12
N HIS A 65 7.83 7.10 -4.78
CA HIS A 65 9.07 6.67 -4.12
C HIS A 65 9.34 5.18 -4.31
N LEU A 66 8.30 4.33 -4.20
CA LEU A 66 8.42 2.89 -4.40
C LEU A 66 8.71 2.53 -5.86
N GLU A 67 8.03 3.18 -6.81
CA GLU A 67 8.28 3.01 -8.23
C GLU A 67 9.74 3.31 -8.59
N HIS A 68 10.28 4.43 -8.09
CA HIS A 68 11.69 4.78 -8.31
C HIS A 68 12.63 3.70 -7.77
N ARG A 69 12.40 3.20 -6.56
CA ARG A 69 13.21 2.14 -5.93
C ARG A 69 13.19 0.83 -6.70
N VAL A 70 12.04 0.41 -7.20
CA VAL A 70 11.92 -0.83 -7.98
C VAL A 70 12.51 -0.65 -9.38
N ALA A 71 12.34 0.52 -10.00
CA ALA A 71 12.88 0.82 -11.32
C ALA A 71 14.41 0.84 -11.37
N GLU A 72 15.08 1.17 -10.26
CA GLU A 72 16.55 1.13 -10.14
C GLU A 72 17.12 -0.31 -10.13
N VAL A 73 16.26 -1.32 -9.97
CA VAL A 73 16.68 -2.72 -9.89
C VAL A 73 16.72 -3.31 -11.29
N ALA A 74 17.92 -3.48 -11.84
CA ALA A 74 18.10 -3.97 -13.20
C ALA A 74 17.53 -5.37 -13.47
N ARG A 75 17.47 -6.24 -12.44
CA ARG A 75 16.97 -7.63 -12.54
C ARG A 75 16.29 -8.06 -11.23
N PRO A 76 15.04 -7.65 -10.98
CA PRO A 76 14.31 -8.10 -9.79
C PRO A 76 14.03 -9.60 -9.91
N VAL A 77 14.03 -10.31 -8.78
CA VAL A 77 13.66 -11.74 -8.73
C VAL A 77 12.14 -11.93 -8.68
N GLY A 78 11.40 -10.86 -8.37
CA GLY A 78 9.94 -10.81 -8.38
C GLY A 78 9.41 -9.38 -8.49
N LEU A 79 8.16 -9.23 -8.90
CA LEU A 79 7.45 -7.95 -8.90
C LEU A 79 6.39 -8.00 -7.79
N PRO A 80 6.55 -7.22 -6.71
CA PRO A 80 5.55 -7.15 -5.66
C PRO A 80 4.35 -6.33 -6.14
N THR A 81 3.18 -6.58 -5.57
CA THR A 81 2.02 -5.67 -5.65
C THR A 81 2.31 -4.40 -4.85
N GLY A 82 3.17 -3.53 -5.39
CA GLY A 82 3.68 -2.33 -4.73
C GLY A 82 2.57 -1.34 -4.36
N GLY A 83 1.44 -1.36 -5.06
CA GLY A 83 0.28 -0.50 -4.79
C GLY A 83 -0.39 -0.75 -3.43
N VAL A 84 -0.06 -1.86 -2.74
CA VAL A 84 -0.53 -2.13 -1.37
C VAL A 84 -0.07 -1.05 -0.37
N VAL A 85 1.16 -0.55 -0.49
CA VAL A 85 1.73 0.45 0.43
C VAL A 85 1.08 1.83 0.30
N PRO A 86 0.95 2.43 -0.90
CA PRO A 86 0.26 3.71 -1.03
C PRO A 86 -1.23 3.56 -0.69
N ALA A 87 -1.88 2.43 -0.97
CA ALA A 87 -3.25 2.16 -0.52
C ALA A 87 -3.35 2.14 1.02
N ALA A 88 -2.43 1.43 1.70
CA ALA A 88 -2.35 1.43 3.17
C ALA A 88 -2.08 2.82 3.74
N THR A 89 -1.21 3.60 3.10
CA THR A 89 -0.93 4.99 3.49
C THR A 89 -2.18 5.86 3.39
N CYS A 90 -2.92 5.78 2.28
CA CYS A 90 -4.17 6.51 2.09
C CYS A 90 -5.19 6.16 3.19
N ALA A 91 -5.38 4.86 3.45
CA ALA A 91 -6.27 4.37 4.50
C ALA A 91 -5.82 4.79 5.90
N ALA A 92 -4.52 4.75 6.20
CA ALA A 92 -3.96 5.11 7.51
C ALA A 92 -4.19 6.60 7.82
N VAL A 93 -3.93 7.47 6.84
CA VAL A 93 -4.17 8.91 6.98
C VAL A 93 -5.65 9.20 7.27
N LEU A 94 -6.58 8.52 6.58
CA LEU A 94 -8.01 8.76 6.75
C LEU A 94 -8.63 8.12 7.99
N THR A 95 -8.05 7.02 8.48
CA THR A 95 -8.44 6.43 9.77
C THR A 95 -7.81 7.17 10.94
N GLY A 96 -6.79 8.02 10.69
CA GLY A 96 -6.12 8.81 11.73
C GLY A 96 -5.08 8.01 12.50
N VAL A 97 -4.45 7.02 11.86
CA VAL A 97 -3.30 6.31 12.42
C VAL A 97 -2.22 7.34 12.80
N PRO A 98 -1.71 7.33 14.05
CA PRO A 98 -0.64 8.22 14.45
C PRO A 98 0.60 8.00 13.57
N LEU A 99 1.33 9.08 13.26
CA LEU A 99 2.54 8.98 12.43
C LEU A 99 3.60 8.05 13.03
N ALA A 100 3.65 7.92 14.36
CA ALA A 100 4.56 7.01 15.05
C ALA A 100 4.22 5.53 14.82
N ASP A 101 2.96 5.21 14.51
CA ASP A 101 2.47 3.85 14.32
C ASP A 101 2.39 3.43 12.85
N LEU A 102 2.53 4.39 11.94
CA LEU A 102 2.53 4.14 10.50
C LEU A 102 3.57 3.09 10.06
N PRO A 103 4.80 3.00 10.61
CA PRO A 103 5.70 1.89 10.31
C PRO A 103 5.08 0.50 10.50
N ALA A 104 4.36 0.28 11.61
CA ALA A 104 3.74 -1.01 11.90
C ALA A 104 2.61 -1.35 10.90
N VAL A 105 1.86 -0.35 10.44
CA VAL A 105 0.88 -0.51 9.36
C VAL A 105 1.56 -0.87 8.05
N LEU A 106 2.67 -0.21 7.72
CA LEU A 106 3.41 -0.46 6.48
C LEU A 106 4.06 -1.85 6.49
N ASP A 107 4.49 -2.36 7.65
CA ASP A 107 4.99 -3.72 7.79
C ASP A 107 3.91 -4.79 7.56
N LEU A 108 2.69 -4.54 8.05
CA LEU A 108 1.52 -5.36 7.70
C LEU A 108 1.21 -5.29 6.20
N ALA A 109 1.28 -4.09 5.60
CA ALA A 109 1.09 -3.90 4.17
C ALA A 109 2.13 -4.68 3.35
N GLY A 110 3.40 -4.65 3.77
CA GLY A 110 4.48 -5.43 3.19
C GLY A 110 4.26 -6.95 3.27
N SER A 111 3.67 -7.41 4.37
CA SER A 111 3.33 -8.83 4.58
C SER A 111 2.14 -9.29 3.71
N LEU A 112 1.29 -8.36 3.27
CA LEU A 112 0.13 -8.63 2.42
C LEU A 112 0.42 -8.47 0.91
N MET A 113 1.65 -8.13 0.53
CA MET A 113 2.00 -8.06 -0.88
C MET A 113 1.99 -9.44 -1.53
N ALA A 114 1.41 -9.54 -2.72
CA ALA A 114 1.64 -10.69 -3.59
C ALA A 114 2.89 -10.43 -4.43
N VAL A 115 3.65 -11.49 -4.74
CA VAL A 115 4.85 -11.41 -5.58
C VAL A 115 4.63 -12.24 -6.83
N ALA A 116 4.74 -11.61 -7.99
CA ALA A 116 4.66 -12.26 -9.29
C ALA A 116 6.07 -12.45 -9.90
N ALA A 117 6.21 -13.46 -10.76
CA ALA A 117 7.41 -13.59 -11.58
C ALA A 117 7.54 -12.40 -12.54
N PRO A 118 8.73 -11.81 -12.76
CA PRO A 118 8.89 -10.62 -13.61
C PRO A 118 8.45 -10.80 -15.07
N ALA A 119 8.60 -12.02 -15.60
CA ALA A 119 8.18 -12.40 -16.96
C ALA A 119 6.85 -13.16 -16.99
N GLY A 120 6.12 -13.22 -15.86
CA GLY A 120 4.83 -13.90 -15.78
C GLY A 120 3.70 -13.06 -16.38
N PRO A 121 2.55 -13.69 -16.71
CA PRO A 121 1.36 -12.94 -17.07
C PRO A 121 0.96 -12.00 -15.91
N PRO A 122 0.39 -10.81 -16.20
CA PRO A 122 -0.17 -9.99 -15.14
C PRO A 122 -1.25 -10.80 -14.42
N GLY A 123 -1.03 -11.06 -13.12
CA GLY A 123 -2.05 -11.72 -12.32
C GLY A 123 -3.21 -10.76 -12.00
N PRO A 124 -4.33 -11.26 -11.43
CA PRO A 124 -5.52 -10.47 -11.11
C PRO A 124 -5.31 -9.57 -9.88
N TRP A 125 -4.18 -8.87 -9.82
CA TRP A 125 -3.67 -8.19 -8.64
C TRP A 125 -4.20 -6.76 -8.49
N ALA A 126 -4.83 -6.21 -9.52
CA ALA A 126 -5.33 -4.84 -9.48
C ALA A 126 -6.41 -4.64 -8.41
N GLY A 127 -7.26 -5.65 -8.19
CA GLY A 127 -8.18 -5.67 -7.04
C GLY A 127 -7.49 -5.88 -5.70
N HIS A 128 -6.40 -6.65 -5.68
CA HIS A 128 -5.65 -6.99 -4.47
C HIS A 128 -5.04 -5.77 -3.79
N GLU A 129 -4.34 -4.92 -4.54
CA GLU A 129 -3.65 -3.74 -4.02
C GLU A 129 -4.50 -2.85 -3.09
N PRO A 130 -5.68 -2.34 -3.51
CA PRO A 130 -6.51 -1.52 -2.65
C PRO A 130 -7.11 -2.30 -1.48
N ALA A 131 -7.49 -3.56 -1.69
CA ALA A 131 -8.11 -4.40 -0.67
C ALA A 131 -7.13 -4.75 0.45
N ALA A 132 -5.90 -5.13 0.08
CA ALA A 132 -4.82 -5.43 0.99
C ALA A 132 -4.32 -4.18 1.73
N GLY A 133 -4.23 -3.03 1.06
CA GLY A 133 -3.87 -1.77 1.72
C GLY A 133 -4.88 -1.36 2.79
N TRP A 134 -6.18 -1.47 2.50
CA TRP A 134 -7.24 -1.28 3.50
C TRP A 134 -7.15 -2.33 4.62
N LEU A 135 -6.91 -3.60 4.28
CA LEU A 135 -6.81 -4.70 5.25
C LEU A 135 -5.62 -4.52 6.21
N ALA A 136 -4.49 -3.97 5.75
CA ALA A 136 -3.34 -3.69 6.61
C ALA A 136 -3.72 -2.77 7.77
N VAL A 137 -4.43 -1.67 7.47
CA VAL A 137 -4.93 -0.74 8.49
C VAL A 137 -5.95 -1.41 9.40
N ARG A 138 -6.89 -2.19 8.85
CA ARG A 138 -7.88 -2.91 9.67
C ARG A 138 -7.23 -3.93 10.61
N SER A 139 -6.22 -4.64 10.14
CA SER A 139 -5.46 -5.60 10.93
C SER A 139 -4.77 -4.89 12.10
N TRP A 140 -4.09 -3.77 11.84
CA TRP A 140 -3.48 -2.95 12.87
C TRP A 140 -4.48 -2.43 13.89
N THR A 141 -5.61 -1.85 13.44
CA THR A 141 -6.67 -1.37 14.36
C THR A 141 -7.31 -2.49 15.20
N SER A 142 -7.18 -3.74 14.76
CA SER A 142 -7.67 -4.92 15.49
C SER A 142 -6.62 -5.50 16.45
N GLY A 143 -5.47 -4.83 16.60
CA GLY A 143 -4.38 -5.24 17.49
C GLY A 143 -3.42 -6.28 16.87
N LEU A 144 -3.53 -6.58 15.58
CA LEU A 144 -2.54 -7.43 14.91
C LEU A 144 -1.26 -6.62 14.68
N ALA A 145 -0.13 -7.24 15.03
CA ALA A 145 1.19 -6.72 14.71
C ALA A 145 1.76 -7.46 13.49
N GLY A 146 2.38 -6.72 12.58
CA GLY A 146 3.17 -7.29 11.49
C GLY A 146 4.53 -7.78 11.99
N MET A 147 5.26 -8.46 11.12
CA MET A 147 6.69 -8.68 11.34
C MET A 147 7.40 -7.32 11.32
N PRO A 148 8.19 -6.94 12.34
CA PRO A 148 9.01 -5.74 12.29
C PRO A 148 9.89 -5.74 11.02
N ASP A 149 9.92 -4.60 10.33
CA ASP A 149 10.61 -4.39 9.05
C ASP A 149 10.07 -5.27 7.90
N GLY A 150 8.85 -5.78 8.04
CA GLY A 150 8.19 -6.64 7.05
C GLY A 150 8.18 -6.01 5.65
N LEU A 151 7.93 -4.70 5.52
CA LEU A 151 7.98 -4.03 4.22
C LEU A 151 9.38 -4.06 3.62
N THR A 152 10.39 -3.68 4.41
CA THR A 152 11.78 -3.66 3.97
C THR A 152 12.25 -5.05 3.56
N ARG A 153 11.88 -6.08 4.32
CA ARG A 153 12.22 -7.48 4.04
C ARG A 153 11.53 -7.99 2.77
N THR A 154 10.24 -7.73 2.59
CA THR A 154 9.51 -8.11 1.38
C THR A 154 10.14 -7.45 0.15
N LEU A 155 10.44 -6.15 0.21
CA LEU A 155 11.11 -5.45 -0.89
C LEU A 155 12.49 -6.03 -1.17
N ALA A 156 13.33 -6.23 -0.15
CA ALA A 156 14.67 -6.81 -0.31
C ALA A 156 14.63 -8.23 -0.90
N ALA A 157 13.62 -9.03 -0.54
CA ALA A 157 13.44 -10.37 -1.08
C ALA A 157 13.15 -10.37 -2.59
N VAL A 158 12.53 -9.32 -3.13
CA VAL A 158 12.13 -9.24 -4.56
C VAL A 158 13.05 -8.36 -5.41
N THR A 159 13.71 -7.37 -4.80
CA THR A 159 14.68 -6.49 -5.46
C THR A 159 16.12 -6.96 -5.32
N GLY A 160 16.39 -7.96 -4.47
CA GLY A 160 17.74 -8.29 -4.03
C GLY A 160 18.20 -7.41 -2.85
N PRO A 161 19.31 -7.78 -2.17
CA PRO A 161 19.80 -7.04 -1.02
C PRO A 161 20.17 -5.60 -1.41
N VAL A 162 19.75 -4.64 -0.57
CA VAL A 162 20.10 -3.22 -0.74
C VAL A 162 21.62 -3.09 -0.58
N THR A 163 22.34 -2.84 -1.67
CA THR A 163 23.77 -2.52 -1.61
C THR A 163 23.95 -1.08 -1.14
N GLY A 164 23.88 -0.88 0.18
CA GLY A 164 24.22 0.36 0.88
C GLY A 164 25.08 0.04 2.12
N PRO A 165 25.69 1.05 2.78
CA PRO A 165 26.49 0.80 3.97
C PRO A 165 25.66 0.06 5.02
N VAL A 166 26.15 -1.11 5.40
CA VAL A 166 25.53 -2.02 6.38
C VAL A 166 25.91 -1.50 7.76
N THR A 167 24.94 -1.24 8.63
CA THR A 167 25.23 -0.95 10.04
C THR A 167 25.76 -2.21 10.74
N GLY A 168 26.48 -2.05 11.85
CA GLY A 168 27.26 -3.12 12.51
C GLY A 168 26.49 -4.37 12.98
N ASP A 169 25.18 -4.44 12.72
CA ASP A 169 24.24 -5.52 12.98
C ASP A 169 23.87 -6.33 11.72
N GLY A 170 24.45 -6.03 10.55
CA GLY A 170 24.23 -6.82 9.33
C GLY A 170 22.90 -6.54 8.61
N LEU A 171 22.16 -5.53 9.06
CA LEU A 171 20.93 -5.06 8.42
C LEU A 171 21.24 -3.85 7.52
N PRO A 172 20.61 -3.71 6.34
CA PRO A 172 20.75 -2.51 5.52
C PRO A 172 20.29 -1.29 6.31
N ALA A 173 21.09 -0.22 6.32
CA ALA A 173 20.82 0.98 7.10
C ALA A 173 19.36 1.48 6.94
N ASP A 174 18.76 1.75 8.09
CA ASP A 174 17.35 1.92 8.44
C ASP A 174 16.66 3.18 7.86
N VAL A 175 16.84 3.44 6.56
CA VAL A 175 16.42 4.69 5.90
C VAL A 175 15.02 4.71 5.23
N PRO A 176 14.27 3.62 4.92
CA PRO A 176 13.10 3.74 4.04
C PRO A 176 11.84 4.37 4.67
N VAL A 177 11.39 3.86 5.82
CA VAL A 177 10.11 4.29 6.40
C VAL A 177 10.24 5.69 7.00
N ARG A 178 11.35 5.99 7.69
CA ARG A 178 11.56 7.30 8.32
C ARG A 178 11.64 8.43 7.29
N ALA A 179 12.33 8.23 6.16
CA ALA A 179 12.38 9.20 5.07
C ALA A 179 11.01 9.38 4.38
N LEU A 180 10.19 8.32 4.32
CA LEU A 180 8.82 8.38 3.84
C LEU A 180 7.94 9.19 4.81
N LEU A 181 8.08 8.97 6.12
CA LEU A 181 7.34 9.65 7.18
C LEU A 181 7.71 11.12 7.32
N ASP A 182 8.98 11.48 7.14
CA ASP A 182 9.42 12.88 7.19
C ASP A 182 8.84 13.72 6.04
N ARG A 183 8.45 13.09 4.92
CA ARG A 183 7.74 13.75 3.81
C ARG A 183 6.22 13.88 4.01
N LEU A 184 5.67 13.21 5.03
CA LEU A 184 4.25 13.27 5.38
C LEU A 184 3.94 14.37 6.43
N ARG A 185 4.98 15.02 6.97
CA ARG A 185 4.88 16.20 7.85
C ARG A 185 4.81 17.49 7.04
#